data_AF-A0A5E4QLI2-F1
#
_entry.id   AF-A0A5E4QLI2-F1
#
_cell.length_a   1.000
_cell.length_b   1.000
_cell.length_c   1.000
_cell.angle_alpha   90.00
_cell.angle_beta   90.00
_cell.angle_gamma   90.00
#
_symmetry.space_group_name_H-M   'P 1'
#
loop_
_entity.id
_entity.type
_entity.pdbx_description
1 polymer ?
#
loop_
_entity_poly.entity_id
_entity_poly.type
_entity_poly.pdbx_seq_one_letter_code
_entity_poly.pdbx_strand_id
1 'polypeptide(L)'
;MRGKLSKTLIHLSLNCVPKQPQRTMASKPLSLESLQKLQKDYYADRKNELAQNVCTRFDPFEVAISRKRTSTALHVYNIKVESEAKPVTNQENSGRCWLFAALNLFILLG
;
A
#
# COMPACT_ATOMS: atom_id res chain seq x y z
N MET A 1 -37.63 -16.78 34.59
CA MET A 1 -36.42 -17.53 35.00
C MET A 1 -35.20 -16.83 34.40
N ARG A 2 -34.42 -16.11 35.21
CA ARG A 2 -33.21 -15.39 34.76
C ARG A 2 -32.01 -16.33 34.87
N GLY A 3 -31.52 -16.83 33.73
CA GLY A 3 -30.31 -17.66 33.69
C GLY A 3 -29.07 -16.81 33.90
N LYS A 4 -28.31 -17.09 34.96
CA LYS A 4 -26.97 -16.52 35.19
C LYS A 4 -26.00 -17.19 34.21
N LEU A 5 -25.54 -16.46 33.20
CA LEU A 5 -24.41 -16.87 32.37
C LEU A 5 -23.11 -16.69 33.17
N SER A 6 -22.47 -17.81 33.47
CA SER A 6 -21.21 -17.91 34.20
C SER A 6 -20.08 -17.24 33.42
N LYS A 7 -19.39 -16.27 34.05
CA LYS A 7 -18.30 -15.46 33.46
C LYS A 7 -16.98 -16.23 33.27
N THR A 8 -16.99 -17.55 33.26
CA THR A 8 -15.76 -18.36 33.35
C THR A 8 -15.28 -18.91 31.99
N LEU A 9 -15.95 -18.61 30.87
CA LEU A 9 -15.64 -19.22 29.57
C LEU A 9 -15.06 -18.23 28.53
N ILE A 10 -14.07 -17.42 28.90
CA ILE A 10 -13.32 -16.59 27.91
C ILE A 10 -11.80 -16.57 28.14
N HIS A 11 -11.24 -17.50 28.90
CA HIS A 11 -9.78 -17.56 29.12
C HIS A 11 -9.09 -18.71 28.35
N LEU A 12 -9.61 -19.09 27.17
CA LEU A 12 -8.87 -19.97 26.27
C LEU A 12 -7.87 -19.16 25.43
N SER A 13 -6.64 -19.16 25.93
CA SER A 13 -5.40 -19.34 25.15
C SER A 13 -5.12 -18.34 24.02
N LEU A 14 -4.61 -17.16 24.38
CA LEU A 14 -3.82 -16.28 23.49
C LEU A 14 -2.30 -16.59 23.53
N ASN A 15 -1.88 -17.71 24.13
CA ASN A 15 -0.46 -17.98 24.41
C ASN A 15 0.26 -18.85 23.35
N CYS A 16 -0.35 -19.10 22.19
CA CYS A 16 0.29 -19.86 21.11
C CYS A 16 0.41 -19.05 19.81
N VAL A 17 0.88 -17.80 19.92
CA VAL A 17 1.59 -17.20 18.78
C VAL A 17 3.04 -17.67 18.92
N PRO A 18 3.57 -18.49 18.00
CA PRO A 18 4.99 -18.79 18.02
C PRO A 18 5.73 -17.46 17.95
N LYS A 19 6.44 -17.12 19.04
CA LYS A 19 7.37 -15.98 19.05
C LYS A 19 8.34 -16.27 17.93
N GLN A 20 8.19 -15.55 16.81
CA GLN A 20 9.14 -15.65 15.72
C GLN A 20 10.54 -15.48 16.33
N PRO A 21 11.52 -16.32 15.97
CA PRO A 21 12.88 -16.13 16.43
C PRO A 21 13.26 -14.70 16.09
N GLN A 22 13.54 -13.91 17.13
CA GLN A 22 13.96 -12.53 16.95
C GLN A 22 15.20 -12.59 16.08
N ARG A 23 15.08 -12.15 14.82
CA ARG A 23 16.22 -12.00 13.92
C ARG A 23 17.19 -11.06 14.63
N THR A 24 18.27 -11.62 15.15
CA THR A 24 19.43 -10.84 15.57
C THR A 24 20.04 -10.29 14.30
N MET A 25 19.61 -9.09 13.90
CA MET A 25 20.29 -8.33 12.87
C MET A 25 21.68 -8.04 13.42
N ALA A 26 22.71 -8.70 12.90
CA ALA A 26 24.08 -8.30 13.14
C ALA A 26 24.26 -6.91 12.50
N SER A 27 23.97 -5.87 13.26
CA SER A 27 24.10 -4.49 12.82
C SER A 27 25.57 -4.11 12.94
N LYS A 28 26.32 -4.22 11.84
CA LYS A 28 27.58 -3.48 11.74
C LYS A 28 27.24 -1.98 11.90
N PRO A 29 27.83 -1.28 12.88
CA PRO A 29 27.59 0.14 13.04
C PRO A 29 28.04 0.88 11.78
N LEU A 30 27.31 1.94 11.44
CA LEU A 30 27.60 2.75 10.27
C LEU A 30 28.90 3.52 10.50
N SER A 31 29.95 3.20 9.74
CA SER A 31 31.27 3.83 9.90
C SER A 31 31.37 5.14 9.12
N LEU A 32 32.24 6.06 9.57
CA LEU A 32 32.48 7.33 8.87
C LEU A 32 33.04 7.11 7.46
N GLU A 33 33.92 6.13 7.28
CA GLU A 33 34.47 5.76 5.97
C GLU A 33 33.35 5.32 5.01
N SER A 34 32.40 4.51 5.51
CA SER A 34 31.24 4.08 4.71
C SER A 34 30.34 5.27 4.33
N LEU A 35 30.14 6.24 5.21
CA LEU A 35 29.37 7.46 4.90
C LEU A 35 30.04 8.31 3.83
N GLN A 36 31.35 8.54 3.96
CA GLN A 36 32.12 9.32 2.98
C GLN A 36 32.09 8.66 1.61
N LYS A 37 32.22 7.32 1.56
CA LYS A 37 32.10 6.57 0.32
C LYS A 37 30.71 6.71 -0.30
N LEU A 38 29.64 6.52 0.47
CA LEU A 38 28.27 6.67 -0.01
C LEU A 38 27.98 8.08 -0.52
N GLN A 39 28.43 9.11 0.20
CA GLN A 39 28.29 10.50 -0.23
C GLN A 39 29.00 10.76 -1.54
N LYS A 40 30.26 10.31 -1.67
CA LYS A 40 31.05 10.44 -2.90
C LYS A 40 30.37 9.73 -4.07
N ASP A 41 29.92 8.50 -3.87
CA ASP A 41 29.24 7.69 -4.89
C ASP A 41 27.90 8.33 -5.31
N TYR A 42 27.18 8.94 -4.35
CA TYR A 42 25.92 9.63 -4.61
C TYR A 42 26.12 10.87 -5.50
N TYR A 43 27.07 11.74 -5.16
CA TYR A 43 27.34 12.95 -5.94
C TYR A 43 28.15 12.71 -7.22
N ALA A 44 28.61 11.48 -7.48
CA ALA A 44 29.24 11.12 -8.74
C ALA A 44 28.27 11.09 -9.93
N ASP A 45 26.96 10.86 -9.70
CA ASP A 45 25.92 10.91 -10.74
C ASP A 45 25.03 12.14 -10.56
N ARG A 46 25.04 13.03 -11.56
CA ARG A 46 24.21 14.26 -11.55
C ARG A 46 22.70 13.97 -11.50
N LYS A 47 22.25 12.77 -11.92
CA LYS A 47 20.84 12.37 -11.81
C LYS A 47 20.37 12.28 -10.36
N ASN A 48 21.27 11.94 -9.44
CA ASN A 48 20.97 11.86 -8.02
C ASN A 48 20.68 13.26 -7.45
N GLU A 49 21.48 14.26 -7.81
CA GLU A 49 21.25 15.64 -7.41
C GLU A 49 19.94 16.20 -7.99
N LEU A 50 19.63 15.88 -9.25
CA LEU A 50 18.34 16.21 -9.85
C LEU A 50 17.18 15.57 -9.07
N ALA A 51 17.26 14.27 -8.79
CA ALA A 51 16.25 13.56 -8.02
C ALA A 51 16.10 14.15 -6.60
N GLN A 52 17.20 14.49 -5.93
CA GLN A 52 17.20 15.15 -4.63
C GLN A 52 16.47 16.49 -4.67
N ASN A 53 16.82 17.36 -5.63
CA ASN A 53 16.23 18.69 -5.75
C ASN A 53 14.72 18.65 -6.02
N VAL A 54 14.28 17.65 -6.77
CA VAL A 54 12.86 17.50 -7.11
C VAL A 54 12.09 16.83 -5.96
N CYS A 55 12.57 15.71 -5.42
CA CYS A 55 11.88 14.98 -4.33
C CYS A 55 11.86 15.73 -2.99
N THR A 56 12.72 16.73 -2.80
CA THR A 56 12.67 17.61 -1.60
C THR A 56 11.59 18.69 -1.68
N ARG A 57 11.02 18.93 -2.86
CA ARG A 57 10.02 19.99 -3.09
C ARG A 57 8.67 19.48 -3.57
N PHE A 58 8.62 18.29 -4.16
CA PHE A 58 7.43 17.70 -4.77
C PHE A 58 7.19 16.28 -4.25
N ASP A 59 5.95 15.80 -4.37
CA ASP A 59 5.62 14.40 -4.04
C ASP A 59 6.45 13.46 -4.95
N PRO A 60 7.26 12.54 -4.37
CA PRO A 60 8.04 11.58 -5.16
C PRO A 60 7.19 10.76 -6.14
N PHE A 61 5.93 10.47 -5.82
CA PHE A 61 5.04 9.72 -6.71
C PHE A 61 4.65 10.52 -7.94
N GLU A 62 4.38 11.82 -7.82
CA GLU A 62 4.07 12.70 -8.95
C GLU A 62 5.28 12.83 -9.89
N VAL A 63 6.46 12.95 -9.30
CA VAL A 63 7.73 13.11 -10.02
C VAL A 63 8.14 11.83 -10.73
N ALA A 64 7.86 10.68 -10.12
CA ALA A 64 8.18 9.37 -10.68
C ALA A 64 7.23 8.92 -11.80
N ILE A 65 6.19 9.70 -12.14
CA ILE A 65 5.25 9.36 -13.22
C ILE A 65 5.99 9.31 -14.56
N SER A 66 5.99 8.13 -15.19
CA SER A 66 6.52 7.96 -16.54
C SER A 66 5.50 8.45 -17.57
N ARG A 67 5.70 9.68 -18.08
CA ARG A 67 4.83 10.28 -19.11
C ARG A 67 4.63 9.38 -20.33
N LYS A 68 5.69 8.66 -20.75
CA LYS A 68 5.63 7.70 -21.87
C LYS A 68 4.70 6.52 -21.57
N ARG A 69 4.72 5.98 -20.35
CA ARG A 69 3.81 4.88 -19.96
C ARG A 69 2.38 5.37 -19.85
N THR A 70 2.18 6.53 -19.23
CA THR A 70 0.86 7.16 -19.09
C THR A 70 0.24 7.46 -20.45
N SER A 71 1.02 7.96 -21.43
CA SER A 71 0.50 8.24 -22.77
C SER A 71 0.08 6.99 -23.56
N THR A 72 0.66 5.83 -23.25
CA THR A 72 0.32 4.56 -23.90
C THR A 72 -0.81 3.80 -23.22
N ALA A 73 -1.24 4.22 -22.02
CA ALA A 73 -2.31 3.57 -21.29
C ALA A 73 -3.68 4.02 -21.83
N LEU A 74 -4.24 3.23 -22.76
CA LEU A 74 -5.55 3.49 -23.35
C LEU A 74 -6.65 2.75 -22.57
N HIS A 75 -7.73 3.47 -22.23
CA HIS A 75 -8.93 2.90 -21.62
C HIS A 75 -9.95 2.46 -22.69
N VAL A 76 -9.47 1.71 -23.69
CA VAL A 76 -10.29 1.16 -24.78
C VAL A 76 -10.17 -0.35 -24.76
N TYR A 77 -11.30 -1.03 -24.62
CA TYR A 77 -11.38 -2.49 -24.45
C TYR A 77 -12.32 -3.06 -25.51
N ASN A 78 -11.95 -4.20 -26.10
CA ASN A 78 -12.74 -4.89 -27.13
C ASN A 78 -13.91 -5.71 -26.55
N ILE A 79 -13.75 -6.21 -25.34
CA ILE A 79 -14.76 -6.97 -24.61
C ILE A 79 -15.18 -6.11 -23.42
N LYS A 80 -16.46 -5.78 -23.35
CA LYS A 80 -17.07 -4.98 -22.28
C LYS A 80 -18.37 -5.64 -21.84
N VAL A 81 -18.75 -5.44 -20.59
CA VAL A 81 -20.11 -5.74 -20.13
C VAL A 81 -21.05 -4.70 -20.76
N GLU A 82 -22.26 -5.12 -21.14
CA GLU A 82 -23.23 -4.26 -21.83
C GLU A 82 -23.70 -3.08 -20.96
N SER A 83 -23.82 -3.30 -19.64
CA SER A 83 -24.17 -2.30 -18.65
C SER A 83 -22.95 -1.90 -17.80
N GLU A 84 -23.01 -0.69 -17.26
CA GLU A 84 -22.06 -0.19 -16.27
C GLU A 84 -22.83 0.21 -15.00
N ALA A 85 -22.24 -0.03 -13.83
CA ALA A 85 -22.85 0.33 -12.56
C ALA A 85 -22.92 1.87 -12.47
N LYS A 86 -24.13 2.41 -12.41
CA LYS A 86 -24.40 3.85 -12.33
C LYS A 86 -25.36 4.13 -11.18
N PRO A 87 -25.16 5.22 -10.41
CA PRO A 87 -24.04 6.16 -10.49
C PRO A 87 -22.71 5.55 -10.00
N VAL A 88 -21.59 6.20 -10.33
CA VAL A 88 -20.29 5.83 -9.76
C VAL A 88 -20.36 6.00 -8.23
N THR A 89 -20.04 4.93 -7.50
CA THR A 89 -20.14 4.89 -6.04
C THR A 89 -18.86 5.37 -5.35
N ASN A 90 -18.97 6.11 -4.24
CA ASN A 90 -17.83 6.50 -3.39
C ASN A 90 -17.95 5.90 -1.98
N GLN A 91 -16.93 5.16 -1.54
CA GLN A 91 -16.92 4.56 -0.20
C GLN A 91 -16.47 5.53 0.90
N GLU A 92 -16.00 6.72 0.52
CA GLU A 92 -15.43 7.76 1.40
C GLU A 92 -14.30 7.18 2.27
N ASN A 93 -14.07 7.77 3.45
CA ASN A 93 -13.06 7.34 4.41
C ASN A 93 -13.50 6.09 5.20
N SER A 94 -13.86 5.01 4.49
CA SER A 94 -14.24 3.73 5.08
C SER A 94 -13.52 2.54 4.42
N GLY A 95 -13.37 1.43 5.15
CA GLY A 95 -12.80 0.17 4.66
C GLY A 95 -13.79 -0.75 3.95
N ARG A 96 -14.86 -0.21 3.34
CA ARG A 96 -15.99 -0.98 2.80
C ARG A 96 -15.89 -1.30 1.30
N CYS A 97 -14.70 -1.21 0.71
CA CYS A 97 -14.47 -1.45 -0.73
C CYS A 97 -15.07 -2.78 -1.22
N TRP A 98 -14.97 -3.84 -0.42
CA TRP A 98 -15.50 -5.16 -0.76
C TRP A 98 -17.03 -5.17 -0.91
N LEU A 99 -17.75 -4.42 -0.05
CA LEU A 99 -19.20 -4.31 -0.11
C LEU A 99 -19.62 -3.50 -1.36
N PHE A 100 -18.92 -2.41 -1.63
CA PHE A 100 -19.18 -1.56 -2.80
C PHE A 100 -18.93 -2.33 -4.11
N ALA A 101 -17.83 -3.09 -4.19
CA ALA A 101 -17.55 -3.94 -5.34
C ALA A 101 -18.62 -5.03 -5.56
N ALA A 102 -19.07 -5.69 -4.49
CA ALA A 102 -20.12 -6.70 -4.58
C ALA A 102 -21.47 -6.11 -5.03
N LEU A 103 -21.88 -4.98 -4.45
CA LEU A 103 -23.13 -4.30 -4.83
C LEU A 103 -23.08 -3.78 -6.26
N ASN A 104 -21.92 -3.28 -6.72
CA ASN A 104 -21.74 -2.85 -8.11
C ASN A 104 -21.92 -4.02 -9.08
N LEU A 105 -21.52 -5.25 -8.72
CA LEU A 105 -21.82 -6.44 -9.54
C LEU A 105 -23.31 -6.76 -9.58
N PHE A 106 -24.02 -6.69 -8.45
CA PHE A 106 -25.46 -6.96 -8.44
C PHE A 106 -26.26 -5.92 -9.25
N ILE A 107 -25.86 -4.65 -9.22
CA ILE A 107 -26.47 -3.58 -10.02
C ILE A 107 -26.31 -3.83 -11.52
N LEU A 108 -25.26 -4.54 -11.96
CA LEU A 108 -25.05 -4.87 -13.37
C LEU A 108 -25.98 -6.01 -13.87
N LEU A 109 -26.44 -6.87 -12.95
CA LEU A 109 -27.16 -8.11 -13.27
C LEU A 109 -28.69 -8.02 -13.11
N GLY A 110 -29.20 -6.93 -12.53
CA GLY A 110 -30.63 -6.68 -12.31
C GLY A 110 -31.15 -5.58 -13.21
#